data_AF-A0A7L1Y0T9-F1
#
_entry.id   AF-A0A7L1Y0T9-F1
#
_cell.length_a   1.000
_cell.length_b   1.000
_cell.length_c   1.000
_cell.angle_alpha   90.00
_cell.angle_beta   90.00
_cell.angle_gamma   90.00
#
_symmetry.space_group_name_H-M   'P 1'
#
loop_
_entity.id
_entity.type
_entity.pdbx_description
1 polymer ?
#
loop_
_entity_poly.entity_id
_entity_poly.type
_entity_poly.pdbx_seq_one_letter_code
_entity_poly.pdbx_strand_id
1 'polypeptide(L)'
;RNSLLEAELVQKGLRLPAPRKTGTTIAGLVYKDGVVLGADTRATEGMVVADKNCSKIHFISPNIYCCGAGTAADTEMTTQLISSNLELHSLSTGRLPRVVTANRMLKQMLFRYQGYIGAALVLGGVDVTGPHLYCIYPHGSTDKLPYVTMG
;
A
#
# COMPACT_ATOMS: atom_id res chain seq x y z
N ARG A 1 22.02 10.15 1.11
CA ARG A 1 21.61 8.87 0.47
C ARG A 1 21.35 9.03 -1.04
N ASN A 2 20.89 10.18 -1.55
CA ASN A 2 20.75 10.43 -3.00
C ASN A 2 21.99 10.98 -3.72
N SER A 3 23.03 11.39 -3.00
CA SER A 3 24.22 12.04 -3.58
C SER A 3 24.99 11.19 -4.60
N LEU A 4 24.99 9.85 -4.44
CA LEU A 4 25.62 8.93 -5.40
C LEU A 4 24.84 8.85 -6.72
N LEU A 5 23.50 8.73 -6.64
CA LEU A 5 22.61 8.74 -7.80
C LEU A 5 22.65 10.10 -8.53
N GLU A 6 22.69 11.18 -7.77
CA GLU A 6 22.88 12.54 -8.30
C GLU A 6 24.19 12.66 -9.08
N ALA A 7 25.30 12.16 -8.52
CA ALA A 7 26.60 12.19 -9.17
C ALA A 7 26.64 11.38 -10.48
N GLU A 8 26.10 10.16 -10.48
CA GLU A 8 26.05 9.31 -11.69
C GLU A 8 25.17 9.90 -12.80
N LEU A 9 24.03 10.50 -12.45
CA LEU A 9 23.12 11.06 -13.44
C LEU A 9 23.66 12.37 -14.04
N VAL A 10 24.33 13.19 -13.23
CA VAL A 10 25.03 14.39 -13.72
C VAL A 10 26.15 14.02 -14.68
N GLN A 11 26.92 12.95 -14.42
CA GLN A 11 27.92 12.44 -15.36
C GLN A 11 27.30 11.99 -16.70
N LYS A 12 26.06 11.47 -16.67
CA LYS A 12 25.31 11.08 -17.87
C LYS A 12 24.56 12.25 -18.54
N GLY A 13 24.75 13.48 -18.07
CA GLY A 13 24.08 14.68 -18.60
C GLY A 13 22.58 14.77 -18.29
N LEU A 14 22.08 13.94 -17.37
CA LEU A 14 20.67 13.86 -17.00
C LEU A 14 20.39 14.71 -15.76
N ARG A 15 19.33 15.53 -15.80
CA ARG A 15 18.86 16.29 -14.63
C ARG A 15 17.83 15.47 -13.86
N LEU A 16 18.00 15.41 -12.54
CA LEU A 16 17.01 14.82 -11.66
C LEU A 16 15.75 15.69 -11.59
N PRO A 17 14.55 15.09 -11.57
CA PRO A 17 13.32 15.82 -11.30
C PRO A 17 13.34 16.38 -9.87
N ALA A 18 12.67 17.52 -9.69
CA ALA A 18 12.51 18.11 -8.37
C ALA A 18 11.77 17.12 -7.45
N PRO A 19 12.29 16.84 -6.24
CA PRO A 19 11.63 15.90 -5.34
C PRO A 19 10.29 16.46 -4.87
N ARG A 20 9.20 15.71 -5.10
CA ARG A 20 7.91 16.01 -4.50
C ARG A 20 7.94 15.58 -3.04
N LYS A 21 7.77 16.53 -2.13
CA LYS A 21 7.58 16.24 -0.70
C LYS A 21 6.16 15.72 -0.49
N THR A 22 6.04 14.46 -0.07
CA THR A 22 4.79 13.87 0.41
C THR A 22 4.86 13.69 1.93
N GLY A 23 3.72 13.40 2.57
CA GLY A 23 3.69 13.07 3.99
C GLY A 23 4.21 11.64 4.25
N THR A 24 3.76 10.70 3.42
CA THR A 24 4.12 9.28 3.47
C THR A 24 4.63 8.86 2.10
N THR A 25 5.49 7.83 2.02
CA THR A 25 5.81 7.19 0.73
C THR A 25 5.73 5.70 0.89
N ILE A 26 4.85 5.07 0.12
CA ILE A 26 4.70 3.63 0.02
C ILE A 26 4.90 3.19 -1.43
N ALA A 27 5.52 2.03 -1.61
CA ALA A 27 5.82 1.46 -2.91
C ALA A 27 5.65 -0.06 -2.88
N GLY A 28 5.31 -0.63 -4.03
CA GLY A 28 5.28 -2.07 -4.23
C GLY A 28 5.79 -2.42 -5.62
N LEU A 29 6.38 -3.62 -5.74
CA LEU A 29 6.73 -4.20 -7.03
C LEU A 29 6.50 -5.71 -7.03
N VAL A 30 6.14 -6.23 -8.19
CA VAL A 30 6.05 -7.66 -8.47
C VAL A 30 7.39 -8.12 -9.02
N TYR A 31 7.93 -9.20 -8.46
CA TYR A 31 9.09 -9.91 -9.00
C TYR A 31 8.68 -11.33 -9.39
N LYS A 32 9.62 -12.14 -9.90
CA LYS A 32 9.36 -13.47 -10.47
C LYS A 32 8.49 -14.36 -9.57
N ASP A 33 8.80 -14.41 -8.28
CA ASP A 33 8.23 -15.38 -7.35
C ASP A 33 7.39 -14.73 -6.23
N GLY A 34 7.12 -13.41 -6.32
CA GLY A 34 6.41 -12.73 -5.25
C GLY A 34 6.22 -11.23 -5.44
N VAL A 35 5.94 -10.56 -4.32
CA VAL A 35 5.75 -9.10 -4.24
C VAL A 35 6.64 -8.55 -3.14
N VAL A 36 7.24 -7.39 -3.37
CA VAL A 36 7.95 -6.62 -2.34
C VAL A 36 7.14 -5.36 -2.07
N LEU A 37 6.89 -5.09 -0.79
CA LEU A 37 6.27 -3.87 -0.31
C LEU A 37 7.26 -3.09 0.53
N GLY A 38 7.28 -1.76 0.37
CA GLY A 38 8.15 -0.87 1.09
C GLY A 38 7.41 0.40 1.52
N ALA A 39 7.70 0.87 2.73
CA ALA A 39 7.14 2.09 3.28
C ALA A 39 8.21 2.81 4.11
N ASP A 40 8.10 4.13 4.21
CA ASP A 40 8.88 4.91 5.18
C ASP A 40 8.25 4.81 6.58
N THR A 41 8.98 5.22 7.63
CA THR A 41 8.53 5.13 9.03
C THR A 41 8.16 6.45 9.67
N ARG A 42 8.26 7.57 8.93
CA ARG A 42 7.93 8.90 9.46
C ARG A 42 6.41 9.10 9.43
N ALA A 43 5.83 9.54 10.53
CA ALA A 43 4.47 10.07 10.59
C ALA A 43 4.51 11.53 11.04
N THR A 44 3.75 12.39 10.37
CA THR A 44 3.69 13.83 10.64
C THR A 44 2.27 14.26 10.99
N GLU A 45 2.14 15.13 11.98
CA GLU A 45 0.92 15.86 12.28
C GLU A 45 1.15 17.33 11.89
N GLY A 46 0.57 17.73 10.76
CA GLY A 46 0.92 18.99 10.11
C GLY A 46 2.39 19.05 9.72
N MET A 47 3.13 20.03 10.26
CA MET A 47 4.55 20.24 9.97
C MET A 47 5.49 19.59 11.00
N VAL A 48 4.93 18.91 12.01
CA VAL A 48 5.69 18.29 13.10
C VAL A 48 5.75 16.78 12.90
N VAL A 49 6.93 16.19 13.11
CA VAL A 49 7.08 14.73 13.11
C VAL A 49 6.53 14.19 14.43
N ALA A 50 5.36 13.55 14.37
CA ALA A 50 4.69 12.95 15.52
C ALA A 50 5.35 11.62 15.91
N ASP A 51 5.74 10.82 14.92
CA ASP A 51 6.44 9.54 15.14
C ASP A 51 7.52 9.33 14.08
N LYS A 52 8.69 8.83 14.51
CA LYS A 52 9.82 8.50 13.65
C LYS A 52 9.83 7.02 13.25
N ASN A 53 9.06 6.17 13.93
CA ASN A 53 9.07 4.72 13.77
C ASN A 53 7.65 4.12 13.61
N CYS A 54 6.79 4.80 12.85
CA CYS A 54 5.44 4.34 12.57
C CYS A 54 5.46 3.20 11.53
N SER A 55 4.76 2.10 11.81
CA SER A 55 4.57 1.02 10.83
C SER A 55 3.37 1.31 9.94
N LYS A 56 3.62 1.35 8.63
CA LYS A 56 2.58 1.56 7.60
C LYS A 56 2.24 0.32 6.80
N ILE A 57 2.87 -0.81 7.14
CA ILE A 57 2.67 -2.10 6.48
C ILE A 57 1.82 -2.95 7.43
N HIS A 58 0.56 -3.12 7.06
CA HIS A 58 -0.44 -3.81 7.84
C HIS A 58 -0.61 -5.25 7.36
N PHE A 59 -0.75 -6.16 8.31
CA PHE A 59 -1.09 -7.56 8.06
C PHE A 59 -2.57 -7.67 7.66
N ILE A 60 -2.88 -8.52 6.67
CA ILE A 60 -4.25 -8.82 6.25
C ILE A 60 -4.54 -10.32 6.32
N SER A 61 -3.62 -11.14 5.81
CA SER A 61 -3.67 -12.60 5.91
C SER A 61 -2.24 -13.15 5.80
N PRO A 62 -2.00 -14.45 6.08
CA PRO A 62 -0.65 -15.02 6.01
C PRO A 62 0.08 -14.82 4.66
N ASN A 63 -0.67 -14.57 3.58
CA ASN A 63 -0.16 -14.37 2.23
C ASN A 63 -0.44 -12.97 1.64
N ILE A 64 -0.99 -12.03 2.43
CA ILE A 64 -1.41 -10.70 1.98
C ILE A 64 -1.02 -9.64 3.00
N TYR A 65 -0.33 -8.60 2.54
CA TYR A 65 -0.02 -7.39 3.29
C TYR A 65 -0.55 -6.16 2.55
N CYS A 66 -0.78 -5.07 3.29
CA CYS A 66 -1.31 -3.83 2.75
C CYS A 66 -0.54 -2.64 3.32
N CYS A 67 -0.05 -1.75 2.45
CA CYS A 67 0.55 -0.49 2.87
C CYS A 67 -0.49 0.65 2.86
N GLY A 68 -0.50 1.47 3.91
CA GLY A 68 -1.38 2.63 4.04
C GLY A 68 -0.69 3.96 3.79
N ALA A 69 -1.37 4.85 3.07
CA ALA A 69 -1.04 6.28 2.94
C ALA A 69 -2.33 7.12 3.04
N GLY A 70 -2.18 8.41 3.32
CA GLY A 70 -3.29 9.32 3.59
C GLY A 70 -3.57 9.45 5.09
N THR A 71 -4.84 9.48 5.48
CA THR A 71 -5.23 9.59 6.89
C THR A 71 -4.89 8.30 7.63
N ALA A 72 -3.97 8.37 8.61
CA ALA A 72 -3.46 7.19 9.30
C ALA A 72 -4.58 6.34 9.94
N ALA A 73 -5.49 6.98 10.69
CA ALA A 73 -6.60 6.29 11.34
C ALA A 73 -7.52 5.58 10.33
N ASP A 74 -7.81 6.21 9.19
CA ASP A 74 -8.64 5.61 8.14
C ASP A 74 -7.97 4.36 7.57
N THR A 75 -6.66 4.41 7.33
CA THR A 75 -5.92 3.25 6.80
C THR A 75 -5.88 2.09 7.80
N GLU A 76 -5.65 2.38 9.07
CA GLU A 76 -5.57 1.37 10.12
C GLU A 76 -6.93 0.69 10.34
N MET A 77 -7.99 1.46 10.54
CA MET A 77 -9.32 0.89 10.78
C MET A 77 -9.87 0.15 9.55
N THR A 78 -9.60 0.66 8.36
CA THR A 78 -10.00 0.00 7.11
C THR A 78 -9.29 -1.34 6.94
N THR A 79 -7.96 -1.38 7.15
CA THR A 79 -7.19 -2.62 7.00
C THR A 79 -7.53 -3.66 8.07
N GLN A 80 -7.72 -3.24 9.32
CA GLN A 80 -8.15 -4.14 10.41
C GLN A 80 -9.53 -4.77 10.12
N LEU A 81 -10.51 -3.97 9.69
CA LEU A 81 -11.84 -4.48 9.35
C LEU A 81 -11.78 -5.49 8.21
N ILE A 82 -11.00 -5.21 7.16
CA ILE A 82 -10.84 -6.14 6.05
C ILE A 82 -10.10 -7.40 6.47
N SER A 83 -9.05 -7.30 7.29
CA SER A 83 -8.33 -8.45 7.85
C SER A 83 -9.26 -9.37 8.62
N SER A 84 -10.11 -8.82 9.50
CA SER A 84 -11.07 -9.58 10.29
C SER A 84 -12.10 -10.31 9.41
N ASN A 85 -12.67 -9.64 8.41
CA ASN A 85 -13.61 -10.27 7.49
C ASN A 85 -12.93 -11.37 6.62
N LEU A 86 -11.65 -11.17 6.28
CA LEU A 86 -10.87 -12.15 5.52
C LEU A 86 -10.54 -13.40 6.32
N GLU A 87 -10.27 -13.23 7.62
CA GLU A 87 -10.10 -14.34 8.56
C GLU A 87 -11.39 -15.14 8.69
N LEU A 88 -12.54 -14.47 8.88
CA LEU A 88 -13.84 -15.15 8.88
C LEU A 88 -14.10 -15.92 7.58
N HIS A 89 -13.76 -15.32 6.44
CA HIS A 89 -13.90 -15.97 5.14
C HIS A 89 -12.97 -17.19 4.99
N SER A 90 -11.73 -17.10 5.47
CA SER A 90 -10.77 -18.21 5.39
C SER A 90 -11.18 -19.38 6.27
N LEU A 91 -11.67 -19.10 7.49
CA LEU A 91 -12.17 -20.09 8.43
C LEU A 91 -13.42 -20.78 7.90
N SER A 92 -14.35 -20.03 7.29
CA SER A 92 -15.56 -20.59 6.70
C SER A 92 -15.28 -21.46 5.47
N THR A 93 -14.32 -21.06 4.63
CA THR A 93 -14.00 -21.80 3.40
C THR A 93 -12.97 -22.91 3.59
N GLY A 94 -12.24 -22.90 4.71
CA GLY A 94 -11.13 -23.80 4.98
C GLY A 94 -9.96 -23.65 4.01
N ARG A 95 -9.82 -22.48 3.36
CA ARG A 95 -8.82 -22.23 2.31
C ARG A 95 -8.11 -20.90 2.52
N LEU A 96 -6.88 -20.83 2.02
CA LEU A 96 -6.11 -19.59 2.02
C LEU A 96 -6.80 -18.55 1.11
N PRO A 97 -7.00 -17.31 1.58
CA PRO A 97 -7.69 -16.31 0.77
C PRO A 97 -6.91 -15.84 -0.46
N ARG A 98 -7.67 -15.36 -1.46
CA ARG A 98 -7.13 -14.76 -2.68
C ARG A 98 -6.98 -13.25 -2.56
N VAL A 99 -5.97 -12.68 -3.22
CA VAL A 99 -5.71 -11.22 -3.18
C VAL A 99 -6.88 -10.43 -3.79
N VAL A 100 -7.54 -11.01 -4.80
CA VAL A 100 -8.71 -10.40 -5.44
C VAL A 100 -9.90 -10.21 -4.49
N THR A 101 -10.02 -11.06 -3.46
CA THR A 101 -11.09 -10.95 -2.45
C THR A 101 -10.86 -9.71 -1.59
N ALA A 102 -9.64 -9.54 -1.06
CA ALA A 102 -9.24 -8.35 -0.31
C ALA A 102 -9.45 -7.06 -1.13
N ASN A 103 -8.99 -7.05 -2.39
CA ASN A 103 -9.16 -5.93 -3.31
C ASN A 103 -10.65 -5.57 -3.50
N ARG A 104 -11.50 -6.58 -3.68
CA ARG A 104 -12.95 -6.38 -3.87
C ARG A 104 -13.61 -5.76 -2.64
N MET A 105 -13.28 -6.24 -1.44
CA MET A 105 -13.86 -5.74 -0.19
C MET A 105 -13.43 -4.30 0.08
N LEU A 106 -12.14 -3.99 -0.09
CA LEU A 106 -11.60 -2.64 0.07
C LEU A 106 -12.27 -1.65 -0.87
N LYS A 107 -12.30 -1.94 -2.17
CA LYS A 107 -12.85 -1.00 -3.15
C LYS A 107 -14.34 -0.75 -2.97
N GLN A 108 -15.12 -1.78 -2.62
CA GLN A 108 -16.55 -1.64 -2.35
C GLN A 108 -16.80 -0.82 -1.08
N MET A 109 -16.02 -1.06 -0.02
CA MET A 109 -16.11 -0.28 1.21
C MET A 109 -15.78 1.19 0.97
N LEU A 110 -14.64 1.48 0.34
CA LEU A 110 -14.21 2.86 0.08
C LEU A 110 -15.18 3.60 -0.85
N PHE A 111 -15.66 2.93 -1.90
CA PHE A 111 -16.67 3.51 -2.78
C PHE A 111 -17.99 3.79 -2.05
N ARG A 112 -18.42 2.94 -1.10
CA ARG A 112 -19.62 3.21 -0.29
C ARG A 112 -19.54 4.54 0.46
N TYR A 113 -18.35 4.94 0.88
CA TYR A 113 -18.11 6.23 1.54
C TYR A 113 -17.70 7.35 0.58
N GLN A 114 -17.78 7.16 -0.75
CA GLN A 114 -17.60 8.19 -1.77
C GLN A 114 -16.34 9.07 -1.57
N GLY A 115 -15.25 8.49 -1.06
CA GLY A 115 -13.99 9.19 -0.83
C GLY A 115 -13.85 9.94 0.50
N TYR A 116 -14.85 9.89 1.40
CA TYR A 116 -14.73 10.47 2.76
C TYR A 116 -13.71 9.73 3.64
N ILE A 117 -13.48 8.44 3.39
CA ILE A 117 -12.40 7.68 4.02
C ILE A 117 -11.12 7.92 3.21
N GLY A 118 -10.18 8.65 3.79
CA GLY A 118 -8.94 9.12 3.15
C GLY A 118 -7.84 8.07 3.08
N ALA A 119 -8.17 6.82 2.78
CA ALA A 119 -7.22 5.70 2.74
C ALA A 119 -6.74 5.43 1.30
N ALA A 120 -5.47 5.69 1.05
CA ALA A 120 -4.75 5.27 -0.16
C ALA A 120 -3.96 4.00 0.16
N LEU A 121 -4.22 2.90 -0.55
CA LEU A 121 -3.71 1.58 -0.18
C LEU A 121 -2.93 0.94 -1.31
N VAL A 122 -1.81 0.30 -0.95
CA VAL A 122 -1.07 -0.63 -1.82
C VAL A 122 -1.25 -2.04 -1.26
N LEU A 123 -2.03 -2.85 -1.96
CA LEU A 123 -2.34 -4.22 -1.56
C LEU A 123 -1.47 -5.20 -2.34
N GLY A 124 -0.66 -5.98 -1.64
CA GLY A 124 0.24 -6.96 -2.22
C GLY A 124 0.05 -8.34 -1.59
N GLY A 125 0.07 -9.38 -2.41
CA GLY A 125 0.03 -10.75 -1.90
C GLY A 125 0.35 -11.77 -2.97
N VAL A 126 0.49 -13.02 -2.54
CA VAL A 126 0.70 -14.16 -3.42
C VAL A 126 -0.41 -15.17 -3.16
N ASP A 127 -1.12 -15.57 -4.20
CA ASP A 127 -2.13 -16.62 -4.11
C ASP A 127 -1.85 -17.75 -5.11
N VAL A 128 -2.77 -18.70 -5.20
CA VAL A 128 -2.65 -19.88 -6.08
C VAL A 128 -2.53 -19.51 -7.58
N THR A 129 -2.85 -18.28 -7.96
CA THR A 129 -2.70 -17.75 -9.33
C THR A 129 -1.44 -16.90 -9.52
N GLY A 130 -0.63 -16.75 -8.47
CA GLY A 130 0.65 -16.06 -8.50
C GLY A 130 0.67 -14.73 -7.71
N PRO A 131 1.70 -13.89 -7.93
CA PRO A 131 1.83 -12.62 -7.25
C PRO A 131 0.87 -11.58 -7.83
N HIS A 132 0.25 -10.80 -6.95
CA HIS A 132 -0.66 -9.73 -7.32
C HIS A 132 -0.38 -8.48 -6.52
N LEU A 133 -0.38 -7.34 -7.22
CA LEU A 133 -0.18 -6.02 -6.66
C LEU A 133 -1.26 -5.08 -7.19
N TYR A 134 -1.95 -4.42 -6.28
CA TYR A 134 -3.00 -3.45 -6.57
C TYR A 134 -2.72 -2.13 -5.87
N CYS A 135 -3.05 -1.03 -6.52
CA CYS A 135 -3.26 0.26 -5.85
C CYS A 135 -4.75 0.56 -5.77
N ILE A 136 -5.20 1.01 -4.61
CA ILE A 136 -6.59 1.32 -4.32
C ILE A 136 -6.64 2.78 -3.86
N TYR A 137 -7.35 3.60 -4.61
CA TYR A 137 -7.50 5.02 -4.30
C TYR A 137 -8.66 5.24 -3.32
N PRO A 138 -8.66 6.37 -2.57
CA PRO A 138 -9.70 6.65 -1.57
C PRO A 138 -11.14 6.61 -2.08
N HIS A 139 -11.34 6.90 -3.36
CA HIS A 139 -12.66 6.88 -4.01
C HIS A 139 -13.10 5.49 -4.50
N GLY A 140 -12.30 4.44 -4.25
CA GLY A 140 -12.61 3.05 -4.59
C GLY A 140 -12.23 2.61 -6.00
N SER A 141 -11.52 3.43 -6.79
CA SER A 141 -10.89 2.94 -8.02
C SER A 141 -9.67 2.07 -7.69
N THR A 142 -9.37 1.13 -8.60
CA THR A 142 -8.32 0.14 -8.38
C THR A 142 -7.58 -0.16 -9.68
N ASP A 143 -6.26 -0.14 -9.64
CA ASP A 143 -5.42 -0.58 -10.76
C ASP A 143 -4.57 -1.78 -10.37
N LYS A 144 -4.32 -2.68 -11.33
CA LYS A 144 -3.40 -3.81 -11.19
C LYS A 144 -2.17 -3.52 -12.04
N LEU A 145 -1.02 -3.33 -11.39
CA LEU A 145 0.20 -2.87 -12.04
C LEU A 145 1.41 -3.69 -11.55
N PRO A 146 2.47 -3.81 -12.37
CA PRO A 146 3.69 -4.52 -11.97
C PRO A 146 4.48 -3.78 -10.88
N TYR A 147 4.31 -2.47 -10.78
CA TYR A 147 4.87 -1.64 -9.71
C TYR A 147 3.93 -0.45 -9.45
N VAL A 148 3.87 0.00 -8.20
CA VAL A 148 3.02 1.12 -7.77
C VAL A 148 3.72 1.96 -6.71
N THR A 149 3.34 3.23 -6.63
CA THR A 149 3.76 4.15 -5.57
C THR A 149 2.58 5.02 -5.17
N MET A 150 2.40 5.25 -3.86
CA MET A 150 1.40 6.16 -3.31
C MET A 150 2.03 6.98 -2.17
N GLY A 151 1.45 8.13 -1.82
CA GLY A 151 1.97 9.00 -0.77
C GLY A 151 1.25 10.32 -0.61
#